data_AF-A0A4R5BIF5-F1
#
_entry.id   AF-A0A4R5BIF5-F1
#
_cell.length_a   1.000
_cell.length_b   1.000
_cell.length_c   1.000
_cell.angle_alpha   90.00
_cell.angle_beta   90.00
_cell.angle_gamma   90.00
#
_symmetry.space_group_name_H-M   'P 1'
#
loop_
_entity.id
_entity.type
_entity.pdbx_description
1 polymer ?
#
loop_
_entity_poly.entity_id
_entity_poly.type
_entity_poly.pdbx_seq_one_letter_code
_entity_poly.pdbx_strand_id
1 'polypeptide(L)'
;MTVTTPDAGTPRSEDAPFAPPRLAERARELAAASGEWLHRVRLDPEGRWYERVHLDADHEVWLISWLPGQSTGFHDHGDSAGAFAVALGTLAEHHVRSGRDLGPGQVRSFGPGYVHDVRNTSGAPAVSVHVYSPPLASMRRYDVDAGGGLVRLADESAADW
;
A
#
# COMPACT_ATOMS: atom_id res chain seq x y z
N MET A 1 8.03 51.12 25.73
CA MET A 1 7.15 50.01 26.19
C MET A 1 6.60 49.37 24.93
N THR A 2 7.20 48.26 24.49
CA THR A 2 6.81 47.57 23.25
C THR A 2 6.25 46.24 23.68
N VAL A 3 4.94 46.05 23.47
CA VAL A 3 4.22 44.80 23.82
C VAL A 3 4.61 43.74 22.80
N THR A 4 5.26 42.69 23.25
CA THR A 4 5.49 41.45 22.50
C THR A 4 4.20 40.63 22.54
N THR A 5 3.56 40.49 21.39
CA THR A 5 2.48 39.50 21.20
C THR A 5 3.11 38.11 21.16
N PRO A 6 2.59 37.11 21.91
CA PRO A 6 3.08 35.75 21.78
C PRO A 6 2.58 35.16 20.45
N ASP A 7 3.50 34.54 19.71
CA ASP A 7 3.22 33.74 18.53
C ASP A 7 2.40 32.52 18.97
N ALA A 8 1.13 32.49 18.56
CA ALA A 8 0.25 31.37 18.80
C ALA A 8 0.69 30.23 17.87
N GLY A 9 1.44 29.27 18.42
CA GLY A 9 1.83 28.06 17.72
C GLY A 9 0.62 27.44 17.02
N THR A 10 0.73 27.26 15.71
CA THR A 10 -0.27 26.58 14.89
C THR A 10 -0.58 25.22 15.52
N PRO A 11 -1.85 24.90 15.85
CA PRO A 11 -2.19 23.56 16.29
C PRO A 11 -1.81 22.59 15.17
N ARG A 12 -0.96 21.60 15.46
CA ARG A 12 -0.80 20.42 14.59
C ARG A 12 -2.19 19.79 14.50
N SER A 13 -2.78 19.80 13.31
CA SER A 13 -4.05 19.12 13.06
C SER A 13 -3.86 17.63 13.35
N GLU A 14 -4.44 17.17 14.46
CA GLU A 14 -4.49 15.75 14.84
C GLU A 14 -5.39 14.94 13.90
N ASP A 15 -6.21 15.61 13.06
CA ASP A 15 -7.17 15.02 12.12
C ASP A 15 -6.70 14.91 10.65
N ALA A 16 -5.44 15.24 10.35
CA ALA A 16 -4.97 15.17 8.97
C ALA A 16 -4.56 13.73 8.60
N PRO A 17 -5.11 13.15 7.50
CA PRO A 17 -4.70 11.83 7.05
C PRO A 17 -3.19 11.78 6.81
N PHE A 18 -2.59 10.60 6.97
CA PHE A 18 -1.16 10.43 6.78
C PHE A 18 -0.79 10.82 5.34
N ALA A 19 -0.07 11.95 5.19
CA ALA A 19 0.46 12.34 3.91
C ALA A 19 1.40 11.25 3.35
N PRO A 20 1.54 11.11 2.01
CA PRO A 20 2.32 10.02 1.41
C PRO A 20 3.74 9.80 1.97
N PRO A 21 4.53 10.85 2.31
CA PRO A 21 5.83 10.63 2.94
C PRO A 21 5.76 9.89 4.28
N ARG A 22 4.76 10.19 5.11
CA ARG A 22 4.58 9.56 6.42
C ARG A 22 4.11 8.11 6.27
N LEU A 23 3.28 7.82 5.26
CA LEU A 23 2.93 6.43 4.90
C LEU A 23 4.16 5.63 4.48
N ALA A 24 5.05 6.23 3.66
CA ALA A 24 6.28 5.59 3.22
C ALA A 24 7.24 5.30 4.39
N GLU A 25 7.39 6.24 5.32
CA GLU A 25 8.15 6.04 6.56
C GLU A 25 7.58 4.87 7.35
N ARG A 26 6.27 4.86 7.60
CA ARG A 26 5.60 3.80 8.36
C ARG A 26 5.75 2.43 7.71
N ALA A 27 5.55 2.33 6.40
CA ALA A 27 5.72 1.07 5.67
C ALA A 27 7.17 0.56 5.75
N ARG A 28 8.16 1.47 5.63
CA ARG A 28 9.59 1.11 5.74
C ARG A 28 9.94 0.61 7.14
N GLU A 29 9.46 1.28 8.19
CA GLU A 29 9.67 0.85 9.58
C GLU A 29 9.13 -0.56 9.81
N LEU A 30 7.89 -0.81 9.39
CA LEU A 30 7.23 -2.11 9.55
C LEU A 30 7.95 -3.23 8.76
N ALA A 31 8.41 -2.94 7.53
CA ALA A 31 9.19 -3.89 6.75
C ALA A 31 10.54 -4.22 7.41
N ALA A 32 11.22 -3.23 8.00
CA ALA A 32 12.47 -3.42 8.73
C ALA A 32 12.28 -4.25 10.01
N ALA A 33 11.12 -4.12 10.67
CA ALA A 33 10.75 -4.88 11.87
C ALA A 33 10.08 -6.24 11.56
N SER A 34 10.35 -6.84 10.40
CA SER A 34 9.66 -8.07 9.97
C SER A 34 9.74 -9.25 10.93
N GLY A 35 10.81 -9.33 11.74
CA GLY A 35 10.93 -10.34 12.80
C GLY A 35 9.78 -10.34 13.81
N GLU A 36 9.07 -9.22 13.99
CA GLU A 36 7.97 -9.10 14.94
C GLU A 36 6.66 -9.74 14.45
N TRP A 37 6.47 -9.88 13.14
CA TRP A 37 5.18 -10.28 12.58
C TRP A 37 5.27 -11.37 11.51
N LEU A 38 6.47 -11.72 11.04
CA LEU A 38 6.67 -12.72 9.97
C LEU A 38 6.06 -14.09 10.32
N HIS A 39 5.99 -14.44 11.60
CA HIS A 39 5.37 -15.68 12.08
C HIS A 39 3.87 -15.78 11.79
N ARG A 40 3.20 -14.67 11.44
CA ARG A 40 1.79 -14.65 11.02
C ARG A 40 1.60 -15.02 9.55
N VAL A 41 2.64 -14.81 8.74
CA VAL A 41 2.57 -14.92 7.28
C VAL A 41 2.33 -16.37 6.87
N ARG A 42 1.35 -16.56 5.98
CA ARG A 42 1.07 -17.84 5.33
C ARG A 42 1.37 -17.71 3.85
N LEU A 43 1.79 -18.81 3.23
CA LEU A 43 1.90 -18.92 1.78
C LEU A 43 0.71 -19.74 1.29
N ASP A 44 -0.01 -19.22 0.30
CA ASP A 44 -1.21 -19.84 -0.24
C ASP A 44 -1.06 -20.02 -1.77
N PRO A 45 -1.12 -21.25 -2.31
CA PRO A 45 -1.06 -21.50 -3.74
C PRO A 45 -2.33 -21.10 -4.51
N GLU A 46 -3.48 -20.97 -3.84
CA GLU A 46 -4.75 -20.63 -4.50
C GLU A 46 -4.89 -19.13 -4.78
N GLY A 47 -4.18 -18.30 -4.03
CA GLY A 47 -4.19 -16.85 -4.19
C GLY A 47 -3.19 -16.18 -3.26
N ARG A 48 -3.10 -14.85 -3.34
CA ARG A 48 -2.32 -14.11 -2.35
C ARG A 48 -2.94 -14.30 -0.99
N TRP A 49 -2.12 -14.56 0.02
CA TRP A 49 -2.56 -14.42 1.40
C TRP A 49 -2.39 -12.97 1.84
N TYR A 50 -3.36 -12.44 2.57
CA TYR A 50 -3.28 -11.13 3.19
C TYR A 50 -3.98 -11.12 4.56
N GLU A 51 -3.51 -10.26 5.45
CA GLU A 51 -4.09 -10.08 6.78
C GLU A 51 -3.99 -8.61 7.20
N ARG A 52 -5.10 -8.04 7.66
CA ARG A 52 -5.10 -6.73 8.30
C ARG A 52 -4.62 -6.86 9.74
N VAL A 53 -3.50 -6.21 10.02
CA VAL A 53 -2.85 -6.29 11.33
C VAL A 53 -3.07 -5.05 12.19
N HIS A 54 -3.56 -3.96 11.59
CA HIS A 54 -3.88 -2.71 12.27
C HIS A 54 -5.04 -1.99 11.55
N LEU A 55 -5.93 -1.37 12.33
CA LEU A 55 -6.98 -0.46 11.86
C LEU A 55 -7.30 0.54 12.97
N ASP A 56 -7.24 1.82 12.67
CA ASP A 56 -7.80 2.90 13.48
C ASP A 56 -8.51 3.94 12.60
N ALA A 57 -8.82 5.11 13.16
CA ALA A 57 -9.49 6.19 12.42
C ALA A 57 -8.60 6.82 11.33
N ASP A 58 -7.28 6.73 11.49
CA ASP A 58 -6.31 7.44 10.64
C ASP A 58 -5.79 6.54 9.51
N HIS A 59 -5.55 5.27 9.81
CA HIS A 59 -4.91 4.35 8.88
C HIS A 59 -5.16 2.87 9.18
N GLU A 60 -4.82 2.03 8.21
CA GLU A 60 -4.75 0.59 8.37
C GLU A 60 -3.47 0.01 7.80
N VAL A 61 -3.12 -1.19 8.26
CA VAL A 61 -1.90 -1.92 7.86
C VAL A 61 -2.25 -3.35 7.45
N TRP A 62 -1.73 -3.76 6.31
CA TRP A 62 -1.87 -5.10 5.76
C TRP A 62 -0.53 -5.77 5.56
N LEU A 63 -0.47 -7.06 5.87
CA LEU A 63 0.60 -7.96 5.45
C LEU A 63 0.11 -8.73 4.23
N ILE A 64 0.97 -8.89 3.22
CA ILE A 64 0.63 -9.66 2.01
C ILE A 64 1.80 -10.57 1.65
N SER A 65 1.51 -11.84 1.34
CA SER A 65 2.46 -12.78 0.79
C SER A 65 2.14 -13.12 -0.67
N TRP A 66 3.21 -13.40 -1.42
CA TRP A 66 3.14 -13.55 -2.86
C TRP A 66 3.98 -14.75 -3.27
N LEU A 67 3.34 -15.82 -3.73
CA LEU A 67 4.04 -16.88 -4.45
C LEU A 67 4.39 -16.43 -5.88
N PRO A 68 5.36 -17.10 -6.54
CA PRO A 68 5.72 -16.81 -7.93
C PRO A 68 4.50 -16.72 -8.85
N GLY A 69 4.42 -15.65 -9.64
CA GLY A 69 3.34 -15.40 -10.61
C GLY A 69 2.08 -14.76 -10.03
N GLN A 70 1.94 -14.65 -8.70
CA GLN A 70 0.79 -13.97 -8.10
C GLN A 70 0.88 -12.45 -8.30
N SER A 71 -0.26 -11.84 -8.60
CA SER A 71 -0.36 -10.40 -8.88
C SER A 71 -1.69 -9.83 -8.44
N THR A 72 -1.70 -8.58 -8.04
CA THR A 72 -2.95 -7.89 -7.74
C THR A 72 -3.87 -7.82 -8.95
N GLY A 73 -3.36 -7.65 -10.16
CA GLY A 73 -4.12 -7.05 -11.25
C GLY A 73 -4.24 -5.54 -11.05
N PHE A 74 -4.57 -4.79 -12.10
CA PHE A 74 -4.66 -3.33 -11.97
C PHE A 74 -5.81 -2.93 -11.05
N HIS A 75 -5.50 -2.08 -10.08
CA HIS A 75 -6.46 -1.57 -9.12
C HIS A 75 -6.08 -0.19 -8.61
N ASP A 76 -7.06 0.54 -8.10
CA ASP A 76 -6.84 1.71 -7.24
C ASP A 76 -7.33 1.50 -5.81
N HIS A 77 -7.26 2.57 -5.02
CA HIS A 77 -7.52 2.58 -3.59
C HIS A 77 -8.62 3.59 -3.21
N GLY A 78 -9.51 3.91 -4.17
CA GLY A 78 -10.53 4.93 -3.98
C GLY A 78 -9.93 6.27 -3.54
N ASP A 79 -10.41 6.78 -2.40
CA ASP A 79 -9.98 8.05 -1.80
C ASP A 79 -8.74 7.92 -0.89
N SER A 80 -8.22 6.71 -0.72
CA SER A 80 -7.08 6.46 0.17
C SER A 80 -5.77 6.73 -0.54
N ALA A 81 -4.87 7.46 0.14
CA ALA A 81 -3.45 7.41 -0.17
C ALA A 81 -2.86 6.10 0.38
N GLY A 82 -1.72 5.67 -0.17
CA GLY A 82 -1.10 4.43 0.26
C GLY A 82 0.40 4.42 0.15
N ALA A 83 1.01 3.48 0.86
CA ALA A 83 2.40 3.09 0.67
C ALA A 83 2.56 1.58 0.86
N PHE A 84 3.49 0.98 0.14
CA PHE A 84 3.92 -0.38 0.42
C PHE A 84 5.44 -0.51 0.42
N ALA A 85 5.94 -1.39 1.27
CA ALA A 85 7.36 -1.73 1.35
C ALA A 85 7.53 -3.25 1.25
N VAL A 86 8.58 -3.67 0.54
CA VAL A 86 8.95 -5.09 0.45
C VAL A 86 9.75 -5.45 1.70
N ALA A 87 9.27 -6.43 2.45
CA ALA A 87 9.97 -6.96 3.62
C ALA A 87 10.92 -8.12 3.23
N LEU A 88 10.46 -9.00 2.34
CA LEU A 88 11.21 -10.17 1.87
C LEU A 88 10.97 -10.40 0.37
N GLY A 89 11.97 -10.94 -0.31
CA GLY A 89 11.90 -11.26 -1.75
C GLY A 89 11.90 -10.01 -2.63
N THR A 90 11.33 -10.13 -3.82
CA THR A 90 11.24 -9.05 -4.81
C THR A 90 9.82 -8.97 -5.37
N LEU A 91 9.29 -7.76 -5.49
CA LEU A 91 8.03 -7.48 -6.19
C LEU A 91 8.28 -6.50 -7.33
N ALA A 92 7.46 -6.59 -8.36
CA ALA A 92 7.39 -5.62 -9.43
C ALA A 92 6.13 -4.77 -9.27
N GLU A 93 6.28 -3.45 -9.30
CA GLU A 93 5.16 -2.51 -9.46
C GLU A 93 5.02 -2.15 -10.93
N HIS A 94 3.82 -2.33 -11.47
CA HIS A 94 3.47 -2.03 -12.85
C HIS A 94 2.45 -0.89 -12.91
N HIS A 95 2.67 0.00 -13.87
CA HIS A 95 1.69 0.89 -14.47
C HIS A 95 1.39 0.42 -15.89
N VAL A 96 0.35 0.98 -16.51
CA VAL A 96 -0.05 0.67 -17.89
C VAL A 96 1.14 0.68 -18.87
N ARG A 97 2.07 1.63 -18.72
CA ARG A 97 3.17 1.85 -19.67
C ARG A 97 4.58 1.78 -19.05
N SER A 98 4.69 1.43 -17.78
CA SER A 98 5.99 1.39 -17.09
C SER A 98 5.97 0.39 -15.94
N GLY A 99 7.14 0.02 -15.45
CA GLY A 99 7.25 -0.85 -14.29
C GLY A 99 8.60 -0.69 -13.62
N ARG A 100 8.71 -1.25 -12.40
CA ARG A 100 9.96 -1.29 -11.63
C ARG A 100 9.96 -2.45 -10.65
N ASP A 101 11.14 -2.98 -10.41
CA ASP A 101 11.37 -3.97 -9.36
C ASP A 101 11.69 -3.29 -8.02
N LEU A 102 11.25 -3.95 -6.96
CA LEU A 102 11.40 -3.56 -5.57
C LEU A 102 11.89 -4.76 -4.77
N GLY A 103 13.08 -4.65 -4.18
CA GLY A 103 13.63 -5.59 -3.22
C GLY A 103 13.44 -5.15 -1.78
N PRO A 104 13.96 -5.92 -0.81
CA PRO A 104 13.73 -5.68 0.62
C PRO A 104 14.15 -4.27 1.07
N GLY A 105 13.31 -3.63 1.88
CA GLY A 105 13.50 -2.27 2.38
C GLY A 105 13.15 -1.15 1.39
N GLN A 106 12.90 -1.47 0.10
CA GLN A 106 12.42 -0.49 -0.86
C GLN A 106 10.92 -0.23 -0.67
N VAL A 107 10.53 1.04 -0.83
CA VAL A 107 9.18 1.53 -0.55
C VAL A 107 8.64 2.36 -1.71
N ARG A 108 7.33 2.34 -1.85
CA ARG A 108 6.54 3.19 -2.75
C ARG A 108 5.46 3.88 -1.95
N SER A 109 5.13 5.11 -2.33
CA SER A 109 3.96 5.82 -1.84
C SER A 109 3.25 6.50 -2.99
N PHE A 110 1.95 6.68 -2.82
CA PHE A 110 1.05 7.20 -3.83
C PHE A 110 -0.15 7.91 -3.18
N GLY A 111 -0.81 8.75 -3.97
CA GLY A 111 -2.03 9.44 -3.57
C GLY A 111 -3.31 8.69 -3.95
N PRO A 112 -4.47 9.27 -3.63
CA PRO A 112 -5.78 8.72 -4.00
C PRO A 112 -5.94 8.47 -5.50
N GLY A 113 -6.74 7.47 -5.86
CA GLY A 113 -7.01 7.08 -7.26
C GLY A 113 -5.80 6.55 -8.03
N TYR A 114 -4.68 6.28 -7.37
CA TYR A 114 -3.48 5.75 -8.01
C TYR A 114 -3.70 4.31 -8.47
N VAL A 115 -3.55 4.08 -9.78
CA VAL A 115 -3.71 2.75 -10.40
C VAL A 115 -2.36 2.08 -10.59
N HIS A 116 -2.21 0.89 -10.04
CA HIS A 116 -1.04 0.04 -10.27
C HIS A 116 -1.37 -1.45 -10.17
N ASP A 117 -0.38 -2.27 -10.49
CA ASP A 117 -0.41 -3.71 -10.25
C ASP A 117 0.90 -4.15 -9.59
N VAL A 118 0.80 -4.75 -8.41
CA VAL A 118 1.94 -5.33 -7.70
C VAL A 118 1.98 -6.83 -7.99
N ARG A 119 3.14 -7.31 -8.46
CA ARG A 119 3.32 -8.68 -8.95
C ARG A 119 4.58 -9.31 -8.37
N ASN A 120 4.54 -10.60 -8.09
CA ASN A 120 5.75 -11.38 -7.91
C ASN A 120 6.18 -12.01 -9.24
N THR A 121 7.11 -11.34 -9.94
CA THR A 121 7.70 -11.82 -11.20
C THR A 121 8.92 -12.72 -10.98
N SER A 122 9.32 -12.94 -9.72
CA SER A 122 10.48 -13.75 -9.36
C SER A 122 10.13 -15.22 -9.19
N GLY A 123 11.16 -16.07 -9.11
CA GLY A 123 11.01 -17.50 -8.82
C GLY A 123 10.91 -17.87 -7.34
N ALA A 124 10.89 -16.89 -6.42
CA ALA A 124 10.86 -17.11 -4.98
C ALA A 124 9.67 -16.35 -4.34
N PRO A 125 9.18 -16.78 -3.16
CA PRO A 125 8.15 -16.03 -2.44
C PRO A 125 8.61 -14.61 -2.05
N ALA A 126 7.66 -13.69 -1.97
CA ALA A 126 7.86 -12.34 -1.47
C ALA A 126 6.84 -11.99 -0.39
N VAL A 127 7.15 -10.99 0.43
CA VAL A 127 6.29 -10.47 1.49
C VAL A 127 6.37 -8.95 1.52
N SER A 128 5.23 -8.28 1.59
CA SER A 128 5.13 -6.83 1.67
C SER A 128 4.23 -6.37 2.81
N VAL A 129 4.48 -5.15 3.26
CA VAL A 129 3.61 -4.41 4.18
C VAL A 129 2.97 -3.26 3.41
N HIS A 130 1.67 -3.07 3.57
CA HIS A 130 0.90 -2.01 2.95
C HIS A 130 0.25 -1.14 4.03
N VAL A 131 0.24 0.17 3.84
CA VAL A 131 -0.33 1.15 4.77
C VAL A 131 -1.20 2.12 3.98
N TYR A 132 -2.44 2.33 4.42
CA TYR A 132 -3.42 3.19 3.74
C TYR A 132 -3.99 4.25 4.68
N SER A 133 -4.18 5.48 4.19
CA SER A 133 -4.80 6.58 4.93
C SER A 133 -5.61 7.50 3.99
N PRO A 134 -6.88 7.82 4.32
CA PRO A 134 -7.70 7.15 5.36
C PRO A 134 -7.77 5.63 5.13
N PRO A 135 -8.28 4.83 6.09
CA PRO A 135 -8.45 3.40 5.88
C PRO A 135 -9.26 3.10 4.61
N LEU A 136 -8.96 1.99 3.93
CA LEU A 136 -9.62 1.66 2.67
C LEU A 136 -11.13 1.52 2.86
N ALA A 137 -11.88 2.23 2.02
CA ALA A 137 -13.33 2.10 1.94
C ALA A 137 -13.76 1.36 0.66
N SER A 138 -12.97 1.49 -0.40
CA SER A 138 -13.24 0.90 -1.71
C SER A 138 -11.98 0.73 -2.54
N MET A 139 -12.04 -0.20 -3.49
CA MET A 139 -11.05 -0.38 -4.54
C MET A 139 -11.77 -0.61 -5.86
N ARG A 140 -11.22 -0.08 -6.96
CA ARG A 140 -11.70 -0.37 -8.31
C ARG A 140 -10.70 -1.24 -9.03
N ARG A 141 -11.20 -2.26 -9.73
CA ARG A 141 -10.40 -3.18 -10.53
C ARG A 141 -10.46 -2.79 -11.99
N TYR A 142 -9.34 -2.93 -12.69
CA TYR A 142 -9.21 -2.54 -14.08
C TYR A 142 -8.53 -3.62 -14.92
N ASP A 143 -8.91 -3.68 -16.19
CA ASP A 143 -8.10 -4.28 -17.26
C ASP A 143 -7.42 -3.17 -18.07
N VAL A 144 -6.46 -3.55 -18.90
CA VAL A 144 -5.80 -2.66 -19.87
C VAL A 144 -6.15 -3.12 -21.27
N ASP A 145 -6.85 -2.27 -22.02
CA ASP A 145 -7.19 -2.58 -23.41
C ASP A 145 -5.96 -2.53 -24.35
N ALA A 146 -6.14 -2.94 -25.60
CA ALA A 146 -5.08 -2.96 -26.60
C ALA A 146 -4.45 -1.58 -26.88
N GLY A 147 -5.18 -0.49 -26.63
CA GLY A 147 -4.73 0.89 -26.72
C GLY A 147 -4.04 1.41 -25.46
N GLY A 148 -3.98 0.61 -24.39
CA GLY A 148 -3.48 1.01 -23.08
C GLY A 148 -4.48 1.83 -22.27
N GLY A 149 -5.77 1.79 -22.59
CA GLY A 149 -6.83 2.39 -21.79
C GLY A 149 -7.17 1.50 -20.59
N LEU A 150 -7.43 2.12 -19.44
CA LEU A 150 -7.96 1.41 -18.27
C LEU A 150 -9.46 1.17 -18.43
N VAL A 151 -9.88 -0.08 -18.37
CA VAL A 151 -11.29 -0.50 -18.44
C VAL A 151 -11.71 -1.01 -17.07
N ARG A 152 -12.69 -0.36 -16.43
CA ARG A 152 -13.17 -0.76 -15.10
C ARG A 152 -13.90 -2.09 -15.18
N LEU A 153 -13.49 -3.03 -14.33
CA LEU A 153 -14.03 -4.39 -14.25
C LEU A 153 -14.99 -4.56 -13.08
N ALA A 154 -14.60 -4.04 -11.91
CA ALA A 154 -15.33 -4.28 -10.67
C ALA A 154 -15.08 -3.16 -9.66
N ASP A 155 -15.98 -3.13 -8.69
CA ASP A 155 -15.95 -2.30 -7.49
C ASP A 155 -15.95 -3.22 -6.28
N GLU A 156 -14.95 -3.05 -5.43
CA GLU A 156 -14.79 -3.77 -4.18
C GLU A 156 -15.00 -2.79 -3.04
N SER A 157 -15.71 -3.25 -2.00
CA SER A 157 -15.98 -2.53 -0.77
C SER A 157 -15.14 -3.10 0.37
N ALA A 158 -15.15 -2.44 1.53
CA ALA A 158 -14.47 -2.94 2.72
C ALA A 158 -14.92 -4.32 3.24
N ALA A 159 -16.06 -4.83 2.77
CA ALA A 159 -16.57 -6.15 3.14
C ALA A 159 -16.01 -7.28 2.26
N ASP A 160 -15.32 -6.95 1.15
CA ASP A 160 -14.83 -7.91 0.17
C ASP A 160 -13.41 -8.41 0.47
N TRP A 161 -12.79 -7.92 1.57
CA TRP A 161 -11.41 -8.20 1.96
C TRP A 161 -11.22 -8.37 3.47
#